data_AF-A0A1Y6D529-F1
#
_entry.id   AF-A0A1Y6D529-F1
#
_cell.length_a   1.000
_cell.length_b   1.000
_cell.length_c   1.000
_cell.angle_alpha   90.00
_cell.angle_beta   90.00
_cell.angle_gamma   90.00
#
_symmetry.space_group_name_H-M   'P 1'
#
loop_
_entity.id
_entity.type
_entity.pdbx_description
1 polymer ?
#
loop_
_entity_poly.entity_id
_entity_poly.type
_entity_poly.pdbx_seq_one_letter_code
_entity_poly.pdbx_strand_id
1 'polypeptide(L)'
;MSVPSNALPQTPNNPHYQRLGGETAVRNLVERFYELMDRKPEARAIRAMHPEDLASSKEKLYLFLSGWLGGPPLFTERFGPPKLRQRHLPFPIDAAARDAWLSCMNQALEEQVPDAELRAQLAASFHKTADFLRNQP
;
A
#
# COMPACT_ATOMS: atom_id res chain seq x y z
N MET A 1 35.24 -22.07 -17.37
CA MET A 1 34.65 -20.71 -17.46
C MET A 1 33.53 -20.64 -16.44
N SER A 2 33.78 -20.03 -15.28
CA SER A 2 32.79 -19.88 -14.22
C SER A 2 32.38 -18.42 -14.17
N VAL A 3 31.13 -18.13 -14.56
CA VAL A 3 30.50 -16.83 -14.28
C VAL A 3 30.06 -16.83 -12.81
N PRO A 4 30.44 -15.82 -12.00
CA PRO A 4 29.89 -15.70 -10.67
C PRO A 4 28.44 -15.19 -10.77
N SER A 5 27.53 -15.89 -10.11
CA SER A 5 26.15 -15.46 -9.91
C SER A 5 26.16 -14.15 -9.12
N ASN A 6 25.74 -13.07 -9.74
CA ASN A 6 25.59 -11.77 -9.10
C ASN A 6 24.31 -11.81 -8.25
N ALA A 7 24.41 -12.25 -7.00
CA ALA A 7 23.32 -12.15 -6.05
C ALA A 7 23.04 -10.66 -5.80
N LEU A 8 21.87 -10.20 -6.22
CA LEU A 8 21.38 -8.86 -5.89
C LEU A 8 21.38 -8.68 -4.37
N PRO A 9 21.70 -7.46 -3.87
CA PRO A 9 21.75 -7.20 -2.44
C PRO A 9 20.40 -7.55 -1.80
N GLN A 10 20.45 -8.48 -0.85
CA GLN A 10 19.29 -8.90 -0.06
C GLN A 10 18.81 -7.69 0.75
N THR A 11 17.66 -7.13 0.38
CA THR A 11 16.94 -6.18 1.23
C THR A 11 16.69 -6.80 2.60
N PRO A 12 16.72 -6.03 3.70
CA PRO A 12 16.38 -6.53 5.03
C PRO A 12 15.09 -7.34 4.92
N ASN A 13 15.14 -8.59 5.38
CA ASN A 13 14.11 -9.60 5.16
C ASN A 13 12.83 -9.18 5.90
N ASN A 14 12.05 -8.27 5.30
CA ASN A 14 10.71 -7.94 5.76
C ASN A 14 9.84 -9.15 5.43
N PRO A 15 9.44 -9.97 6.43
CA PRO A 15 8.78 -11.24 6.15
C PRO A 15 7.29 -11.04 5.85
N HIS A 16 6.78 -9.80 5.89
CA HIS A 16 5.34 -9.53 5.86
C HIS A 16 4.70 -9.98 4.55
N TYR A 17 5.39 -9.89 3.41
CA TYR A 17 4.84 -10.36 2.13
C TYR A 17 4.52 -11.86 2.17
N GLN A 18 5.44 -12.67 2.67
CA GLN A 18 5.24 -14.12 2.79
C GLN A 18 4.22 -14.46 3.88
N ARG A 19 4.30 -13.80 5.05
CA ARG A 19 3.33 -14.00 6.14
C ARG A 19 1.90 -13.64 5.74
N LEU A 20 1.73 -12.64 4.87
CA LEU A 20 0.42 -12.23 4.36
C LEU A 20 -0.18 -13.26 3.39
N GLY A 21 0.66 -14.07 2.71
CA GLY A 21 0.23 -15.02 1.67
C GLY A 21 0.66 -14.63 0.25
N GLY A 22 1.64 -13.73 0.11
CA GLY A 22 2.23 -13.37 -1.17
C GLY A 22 1.29 -12.60 -2.11
N GLU A 23 1.48 -12.78 -3.41
CA GLU A 23 0.84 -11.98 -4.46
C GLU A 23 -0.68 -11.94 -4.31
N THR A 24 -1.31 -13.11 -4.22
CA THR A 24 -2.78 -13.23 -4.15
C THR A 24 -3.35 -12.47 -2.96
N ALA A 25 -2.72 -12.60 -1.78
CA ALA A 25 -3.19 -11.91 -0.59
C ALA A 25 -3.01 -10.38 -0.66
N VAL A 26 -1.89 -9.90 -1.24
CA VAL A 26 -1.69 -8.46 -1.48
C VAL A 26 -2.73 -7.92 -2.46
N ARG A 27 -3.01 -8.65 -3.56
CA ARG A 27 -4.05 -8.25 -4.52
C ARG A 27 -5.43 -8.19 -3.88
N ASN A 28 -5.80 -9.18 -3.07
CA ASN A 28 -7.08 -9.20 -2.36
C ASN A 28 -7.20 -8.03 -1.36
N LEU A 29 -6.12 -7.73 -0.63
CA LEU A 29 -6.07 -6.56 0.27
C LEU A 29 -6.29 -5.25 -0.49
N VAL A 30 -5.61 -5.07 -1.63
CA VAL A 30 -5.74 -3.87 -2.47
C VAL A 30 -7.13 -3.76 -3.08
N GLU A 31 -7.67 -4.86 -3.59
CA GLU A 31 -9.02 -4.90 -4.15
C GLU A 31 -10.03 -4.45 -3.10
N ARG A 32 -9.96 -5.06 -1.91
CA ARG A 32 -10.87 -4.75 -0.82
C ARG A 32 -10.73 -3.31 -0.32
N PHE A 33 -9.50 -2.81 -0.22
CA PHE A 33 -9.22 -1.43 0.15
C PHE A 33 -9.92 -0.43 -0.78
N TYR A 34 -9.83 -0.64 -2.10
CA TYR A 34 -10.46 0.27 -3.07
C TYR A 34 -11.98 0.07 -3.15
N GLU A 35 -12.51 -1.14 -2.97
CA GLU A 35 -13.97 -1.34 -2.81
C GLU A 35 -14.53 -0.54 -1.64
N LEU A 36 -13.84 -0.55 -0.49
CA LEU A 36 -14.25 0.19 0.69
C LEU A 36 -14.17 1.70 0.44
N MET A 37 -13.11 2.18 -0.22
CA MET A 37 -12.98 3.60 -0.58
C MET A 37 -14.09 4.07 -1.51
N ASP A 38 -14.53 3.22 -2.45
CA ASP A 38 -15.59 3.55 -3.42
C ASP A 38 -16.98 3.59 -2.78
N ARG A 39 -17.21 2.83 -1.69
CA ARG A 39 -18.53 2.66 -1.06
C ARG A 39 -18.73 3.51 0.20
N LYS A 40 -17.69 3.75 0.98
CA LYS A 40 -17.78 4.44 2.28
C LYS A 40 -18.13 5.92 2.10
N PRO A 41 -19.21 6.43 2.73
CA PRO A 41 -19.52 7.85 2.69
C PRO A 41 -18.38 8.75 3.18
N GLU A 42 -17.68 8.33 4.24
CA GLU A 42 -16.54 9.06 4.80
C GLU A 42 -15.32 9.11 3.86
N ALA A 43 -15.23 8.20 2.89
CA ALA A 43 -14.13 8.13 1.92
C ALA A 43 -14.38 8.91 0.63
N ARG A 44 -15.55 9.54 0.47
CA ARG A 44 -15.93 10.25 -0.78
C ARG A 44 -14.91 11.31 -1.20
N ALA A 45 -14.36 12.06 -0.25
CA ALA A 45 -13.39 13.12 -0.54
C ALA A 45 -12.08 12.54 -1.11
N ILE A 46 -11.52 11.50 -0.48
CA ILE A 46 -10.30 10.84 -0.98
C ILE A 46 -10.57 10.05 -2.26
N ARG A 47 -11.77 9.49 -2.43
CA ARG A 47 -12.17 8.78 -3.63
C ARG A 47 -12.20 9.70 -4.85
N ALA A 48 -12.62 10.95 -4.67
CA ALA A 48 -12.63 11.99 -5.71
C ALA A 48 -11.21 12.42 -6.14
N MET A 49 -10.17 12.13 -5.36
CA MET A 49 -8.76 12.35 -5.75
C MET A 49 -8.24 11.27 -6.71
N HIS A 50 -8.99 10.19 -6.90
CA HIS A 50 -8.66 9.08 -7.80
C HIS A 50 -9.45 9.17 -9.10
N PRO A 51 -8.95 8.61 -10.22
CA PRO A 51 -9.73 8.48 -11.45
C PRO A 51 -11.03 7.70 -11.23
N GLU A 52 -12.00 7.88 -12.12
CA GLU A 52 -13.25 7.11 -12.08
C GLU A 52 -12.98 5.60 -12.15
N ASP A 53 -12.16 5.17 -13.11
CA ASP A 53 -11.63 3.81 -13.17
C ASP A 53 -10.40 3.63 -12.25
N LEU A 54 -10.57 2.77 -11.25
CA LEU A 54 -9.55 2.48 -10.25
C LEU A 54 -8.52 1.43 -10.68
N ALA A 55 -8.64 0.80 -11.86
CA ALA A 55 -7.75 -0.29 -12.28
C ALA A 55 -6.26 0.08 -12.20
N SER A 56 -5.90 1.27 -12.68
CA SER A 56 -4.49 1.73 -12.62
C SER A 56 -4.02 2.07 -11.20
N SER A 57 -4.93 2.55 -10.34
CA SER A 57 -4.64 2.87 -8.93
C SER A 57 -4.44 1.60 -8.11
N LYS A 58 -5.27 0.57 -8.35
CA LYS A 58 -5.14 -0.77 -7.78
C LYS A 58 -3.81 -1.39 -8.16
N GLU A 59 -3.48 -1.43 -9.46
CA GLU A 59 -2.23 -2.03 -9.92
C GLU A 59 -1.00 -1.31 -9.33
N LYS A 60 -0.97 0.03 -9.31
CA LYS A 60 0.13 0.77 -8.69
C LYS A 60 0.29 0.48 -7.20
N LEU A 61 -0.82 0.38 -6.46
CA LEU A 61 -0.77 0.07 -5.03
C LEU A 61 -0.29 -1.38 -4.80
N TYR A 62 -0.76 -2.34 -5.59
CA TYR A 62 -0.26 -3.73 -5.55
C TYR A 62 1.25 -3.78 -5.78
N LEU A 63 1.74 -3.17 -6.87
CA LEU A 63 3.17 -3.16 -7.20
C LEU A 63 3.99 -2.52 -6.07
N PHE A 64 3.47 -1.45 -5.46
CA PHE A 64 4.11 -0.79 -4.33
C PHE A 64 4.16 -1.71 -3.09
N LEU A 65 3.02 -2.30 -2.71
CA LEU A 65 2.93 -3.17 -1.54
C LEU A 65 3.75 -4.45 -1.70
N SER A 66 3.88 -4.99 -2.92
CA SER A 66 4.78 -6.12 -3.19
C SER A 66 6.18 -5.85 -2.66
N GLY A 67 6.82 -4.75 -3.10
CA GLY A 67 8.16 -4.40 -2.65
C GLY A 67 8.20 -3.90 -1.20
N TRP A 68 7.22 -3.09 -0.79
CA TRP A 68 7.18 -2.49 0.55
C TRP A 68 7.04 -3.53 1.66
N LEU A 69 6.32 -4.63 1.40
CA LEU A 69 6.16 -5.76 2.33
C LEU A 69 7.33 -6.76 2.29
N GLY A 70 8.35 -6.54 1.46
CA GLY A 70 9.52 -7.43 1.32
C GLY A 70 9.42 -8.50 0.23
N GLY A 71 8.42 -8.42 -0.63
CA GLY A 71 8.31 -9.22 -1.86
C GLY A 71 9.11 -8.62 -3.03
N PRO A 72 8.83 -9.05 -4.27
CA PRO A 72 9.48 -8.52 -5.46
C PRO A 72 9.33 -6.99 -5.58
N PRO A 73 10.38 -6.24 -5.95
CA PRO A 73 10.38 -4.77 -5.95
C PRO A 73 9.69 -4.16 -7.20
N LEU A 74 8.52 -4.69 -7.56
CA LEU A 74 7.85 -4.45 -8.84
C LEU A 74 7.58 -2.97 -9.15
N PHE A 75 7.21 -2.18 -8.14
CA PHE A 75 7.04 -0.73 -8.33
C PHE A 75 8.34 -0.04 -8.70
N THR A 76 9.44 -0.40 -8.03
CA THR A 76 10.74 0.24 -8.26
C THR A 76 11.31 -0.13 -9.62
N GLU A 77 11.15 -1.39 -10.04
CA GLU A 77 11.55 -1.86 -11.37
C GLU A 77 10.81 -1.11 -12.48
N ARG A 78 9.53 -0.77 -12.28
CA ARG A 78 8.69 -0.13 -13.31
C ARG A 78 8.71 1.40 -13.27
N PHE A 79 8.81 2.01 -12.10
CA PHE A 79 8.61 3.45 -11.89
C PHE A 79 9.78 4.14 -11.18
N GLY A 80 10.86 3.42 -10.88
CA GLY A 80 11.97 3.90 -10.08
C GLY A 80 11.62 4.10 -8.60
N PRO A 81 12.47 4.80 -7.84
CA PRO A 81 12.29 4.96 -6.39
C PRO A 81 10.87 5.47 -6.02
N PRO A 82 10.23 4.96 -4.94
CA PRO A 82 8.84 5.28 -4.62
C PRO A 82 8.52 6.76 -4.42
N LYS A 83 9.48 7.58 -3.95
CA LYS A 83 9.33 9.04 -3.70
C LYS A 83 7.93 9.44 -3.22
N LEU A 84 7.45 8.71 -2.21
CA LEU A 84 6.03 8.62 -1.84
C LEU A 84 5.41 10.00 -1.61
N ARG A 85 6.04 10.82 -0.75
CA ARG A 85 5.57 12.18 -0.46
C ARG A 85 5.49 13.05 -1.71
N GLN A 86 6.53 13.05 -2.56
CA GLN A 86 6.54 13.84 -3.80
C GLN A 86 5.37 13.47 -4.73
N ARG A 87 5.04 12.18 -4.84
CA ARG A 87 3.91 11.71 -5.66
C ARG A 87 2.54 12.06 -5.07
N HIS A 88 2.47 12.37 -3.78
CA HIS A 88 1.23 12.75 -3.08
C HIS A 88 1.06 14.27 -2.92
N LEU A 89 2.10 15.08 -3.14
CA LEU A 89 2.02 16.56 -3.10
C LEU A 89 0.96 17.19 -4.02
N PRO A 90 0.64 16.64 -5.21
CA PRO A 90 -0.42 17.20 -6.05
C PRO A 90 -1.84 17.13 -5.46
N PHE A 91 -2.05 16.36 -4.39
CA PHE A 91 -3.36 16.16 -3.77
C PHE A 91 -3.41 16.84 -2.40
N PRO A 92 -4.52 17.53 -2.04
CA PRO A 92 -4.66 18.13 -0.72
C PRO A 92 -4.99 17.05 0.32
N ILE A 93 -4.00 16.60 1.08
CA ILE A 93 -4.15 15.53 2.07
C ILE A 93 -4.07 16.16 3.48
N ASP A 94 -5.25 16.36 4.06
CA ASP A 94 -5.44 16.81 5.45
C ASP A 94 -5.61 15.61 6.41
N ALA A 95 -5.90 15.90 7.68
CA ALA A 95 -6.17 14.89 8.69
C ALA A 95 -7.38 13.98 8.32
N ALA A 96 -8.45 14.57 7.78
CA ALA A 96 -9.67 13.86 7.42
C ALA A 96 -9.44 12.88 6.24
N ALA A 97 -8.69 13.30 5.23
CA ALA A 97 -8.28 12.45 4.11
C ALA A 97 -7.45 11.26 4.60
N ARG A 98 -6.48 11.52 5.49
CA ARG A 98 -5.66 10.47 6.12
C ARG A 98 -6.50 9.50 6.94
N ASP A 99 -7.47 9.98 7.72
CA ASP A 99 -8.34 9.13 8.55
C ASP A 99 -9.30 8.30 7.70
N ALA A 100 -9.85 8.87 6.64
CA ALA A 100 -10.70 8.15 5.69
C ALA A 100 -9.92 7.03 4.97
N TRP A 101 -8.67 7.29 4.58
CA TRP A 101 -7.80 6.29 3.97
C TRP A 101 -7.50 5.15 4.95
N LEU A 102 -7.18 5.49 6.20
CA LEU A 102 -6.92 4.51 7.26
C LEU A 102 -8.18 3.71 7.63
N SER A 103 -9.37 4.33 7.64
CA SER A 103 -10.64 3.63 7.84
C SER A 103 -10.82 2.51 6.81
N CYS A 104 -10.55 2.79 5.53
CA CYS A 104 -10.63 1.80 4.47
C CYS A 104 -9.57 0.71 4.63
N MET A 105 -8.31 1.08 4.87
CA MET A 105 -7.21 0.12 4.98
C MET A 105 -7.33 -0.77 6.23
N ASN A 106 -7.70 -0.21 7.38
CA ASN A 106 -7.87 -0.98 8.61
C ASN A 106 -8.99 -2.01 8.49
N GLN A 107 -10.13 -1.64 7.88
CA GLN A 107 -11.20 -2.59 7.62
C GLN A 107 -10.78 -3.65 6.59
N ALA A 108 -10.06 -3.27 5.52
CA ALA A 108 -9.53 -4.24 4.58
C ALA A 108 -8.57 -5.24 5.25
N LEU A 109 -7.70 -4.76 6.16
CA LEU A 109 -6.83 -5.61 6.96
C LEU A 109 -7.61 -6.54 7.89
N GLU A 110 -8.67 -6.04 8.53
CA GLU A 110 -9.51 -6.85 9.40
C GLU A 110 -10.14 -8.04 8.67
N GLU A 111 -10.61 -7.80 7.45
CA GLU A 111 -11.29 -8.80 6.63
C GLU A 111 -10.32 -9.74 5.89
N GLN A 112 -9.14 -9.26 5.48
CA GLN A 112 -8.22 -10.00 4.62
C GLN A 112 -7.02 -10.60 5.35
N VAL A 113 -6.72 -10.17 6.59
CA VAL A 113 -5.53 -10.60 7.35
C VAL A 113 -5.96 -11.31 8.64
N PRO A 114 -6.01 -12.65 8.64
CA PRO A 114 -6.42 -13.43 9.82
C PRO A 114 -5.35 -13.48 10.91
N ASP A 115 -4.06 -13.33 10.57
CA ASP A 115 -2.98 -13.19 11.55
C ASP A 115 -3.10 -11.84 12.26
N ALA A 116 -3.57 -11.87 13.50
CA ALA A 116 -3.81 -10.68 14.31
C ALA A 116 -2.52 -9.88 14.61
N GLU A 117 -1.39 -10.56 14.77
CA GLU A 117 -0.11 -9.90 15.03
C GLU A 117 0.38 -9.18 13.78
N LEU A 118 0.35 -9.86 12.63
CA LEU A 118 0.68 -9.24 11.34
C LEU A 118 -0.24 -8.05 11.06
N ARG A 119 -1.55 -8.23 11.27
CA ARG A 119 -2.54 -7.18 11.09
C ARG A 119 -2.22 -5.94 11.92
N ALA A 120 -1.87 -6.10 13.19
CA ALA A 120 -1.47 -4.98 14.05
C ALA A 120 -0.18 -4.30 13.57
N GLN A 121 0.82 -5.06 13.13
CA GLN A 121 2.07 -4.54 12.57
C GLN A 121 1.84 -3.74 11.28
N LEU A 122 0.98 -4.24 10.40
CA LEU A 122 0.60 -3.57 9.16
C LEU A 122 -0.19 -2.30 9.43
N ALA A 123 -1.21 -2.35 10.29
CA ALA A 123 -2.00 -1.19 10.67
C ALA A 123 -1.13 -0.05 11.23
N ALA A 124 -0.18 -0.37 12.12
CA ALA A 124 0.76 0.60 12.66
C ALA A 124 1.69 1.19 11.58
N SER A 125 2.16 0.36 10.64
CA SER A 125 3.04 0.79 9.55
C SER A 125 2.32 1.67 8.53
N PHE A 126 1.06 1.33 8.21
CA PHE A 126 0.20 2.13 7.36
C PHE A 126 -0.16 3.46 8.02
N HIS A 127 -0.49 3.48 9.31
CA HIS A 127 -0.73 4.72 10.04
C HIS A 127 0.46 5.68 9.95
N LYS A 128 1.67 5.20 10.26
CA LYS A 128 2.90 6.00 10.16
C LYS A 128 3.10 6.57 8.75
N THR A 129 2.86 5.74 7.73
CA THR A 129 3.00 6.14 6.33
C THR A 129 1.95 7.17 5.93
N ALA A 130 0.68 6.93 6.24
CA ALA A 130 -0.42 7.83 5.91
C ALA A 130 -0.27 9.20 6.61
N ASP A 131 0.14 9.21 7.88
CA ASP A 131 0.39 10.46 8.60
C ASP A 131 1.58 11.25 8.01
N PHE A 132 2.65 10.55 7.60
CA PHE A 132 3.77 11.18 6.87
C PHE A 132 3.37 11.79 5.52
N LEU A 133 2.30 11.31 4.87
CA LEU A 133 1.86 11.81 3.57
C LEU A 133 0.98 13.07 3.66
N ARG A 134 0.48 13.42 4.85
CA ARG A 134 -0.27 14.67 5.05
C ARG A 134 0.54 15.87 4.59
N ASN A 135 -0.13 16.78 3.90
CA ASN A 135 0.46 17.98 3.32
C ASN A 135 -0.42 19.23 3.47
N GLN A 136 -1.56 19.08 4.15
CA GLN A 136 -2.41 20.17 4.64
C GLN A 136 -2.50 20.09 6.18
N PRO A 137 -2.80 21.22 6.85
CA PRO A 137 -3.05 21.26 8.30
C PRO A 137 -4.05 20.20 8.77
#